data_AF-A0A955PYW1-F1
#
_entry.id   AF-A0A955PYW1-F1
#
_cell.length_a   1.000
_cell.length_b   1.000
_cell.length_c   1.000
_cell.angle_alpha   90.00
_cell.angle_beta   90.00
_cell.angle_gamma   90.00
#
_symmetry.space_group_name_H-M   'P 1'
#
loop_
_entity.id
_entity.type
_entity.pdbx_description
1 polymer ?
#
loop_
_entity_poly.entity_id
_entity_poly.type
_entity_poly.pdbx_seq_one_letter_code
_entity_poly.pdbx_strand_id
1 'polypeptide(L)'
;MPIRRMNFGYLLGGLLTLLLSVAISQEEGVTSVARRLFLEPALCLMLLMGIWSHVSEKKWLMVGGGILTASGIATAIIDYFYDVPELQFVNMSILFVFSLVSTWIASRHLLLSGPITINKIIGAICIYLLIGLNWSVFYLFINLVNPDSFHGLTSNAIGIQFSELLYY
;
A
#
# COMPACT_ATOMS: atom_id res chain seq x y z
N MET A 1 6.71 25.73 -19.25
CA MET A 1 7.21 24.34 -19.03
C MET A 1 6.05 23.39 -19.28
N PRO A 2 6.19 22.35 -20.12
CA PRO A 2 5.09 21.43 -20.37
C PRO A 2 4.93 20.54 -19.13
N ILE A 3 3.75 20.59 -18.52
CA ILE A 3 3.37 19.79 -17.35
C ILE A 3 3.26 18.34 -17.84
N ARG A 4 4.28 17.52 -17.57
CA ARG A 4 4.30 16.11 -17.98
C ARG A 4 3.37 15.32 -17.06
N ARG A 5 2.26 14.82 -17.63
CA ARG A 5 1.16 14.17 -16.90
C ARG A 5 1.66 13.02 -16.04
N MET A 6 1.33 13.05 -14.75
CA MET A 6 1.40 11.88 -13.89
C MET A 6 0.43 10.81 -14.41
N ASN A 7 0.93 9.59 -14.60
CA ASN A 7 0.11 8.45 -15.00
C ASN A 7 -0.38 7.73 -13.74
N PHE A 8 -1.34 8.35 -13.04
CA PHE A 8 -2.00 7.79 -11.86
C PHE A 8 -2.60 6.40 -12.10
N GLY A 9 -2.83 6.01 -13.36
CA GLY A 9 -3.26 4.67 -13.74
C GLY A 9 -2.30 3.57 -13.27
N TYR A 10 -0.97 3.81 -13.25
CA TYR A 10 -0.02 2.81 -12.76
C TYR A 10 -0.15 2.61 -11.24
N LEU A 11 -0.21 3.72 -10.48
CA LEU A 11 -0.40 3.66 -9.03
C LEU A 11 -1.74 3.00 -8.66
N LEU A 12 -2.81 3.34 -9.37
CA LEU A 12 -4.13 2.72 -9.19
C LEU A 12 -4.10 1.23 -9.54
N GLY A 13 -3.43 0.82 -10.62
CA GLY A 13 -3.27 -0.59 -10.97
C GLY A 13 -2.54 -1.39 -9.91
N GLY A 14 -1.42 -0.85 -9.37
CA GLY A 14 -0.68 -1.49 -8.28
C GLY A 14 -1.50 -1.59 -6.99
N LEU A 15 -2.21 -0.52 -6.65
CA LEU A 15 -3.09 -0.47 -5.48
C LEU A 15 -4.23 -1.48 -5.59
N LEU A 16 -4.92 -1.56 -6.72
CA LEU A 16 -5.97 -2.54 -6.96
C LEU A 16 -5.42 -3.96 -6.90
N THR A 17 -4.23 -4.19 -7.45
CA THR A 17 -3.58 -5.51 -7.37
C THR A 17 -3.35 -5.91 -5.92
N LEU A 18 -2.82 -5.00 -5.09
CA LEU A 18 -2.64 -5.24 -3.65
C LEU A 18 -3.97 -5.53 -2.95
N LEU A 19 -4.98 -4.68 -3.14
CA LEU A 19 -6.28 -4.85 -2.49
C LEU A 19 -6.97 -6.16 -2.88
N LEU A 20 -6.89 -6.54 -4.16
CA LEU A 20 -7.43 -7.81 -4.64
C LEU A 20 -6.63 -9.00 -4.08
N SER A 21 -5.30 -8.92 -4.02
CA SER A 21 -4.48 -9.97 -3.38
C SER A 21 -4.81 -10.14 -1.90
N VAL A 22 -5.12 -9.05 -1.19
CA VAL A 22 -5.62 -9.11 0.19
C VAL A 22 -6.98 -9.79 0.25
N ALA A 23 -7.93 -9.43 -0.62
CA ALA A 23 -9.25 -10.06 -0.64
C ALA A 23 -9.17 -11.57 -0.94
N ILE A 24 -8.37 -11.99 -1.92
CA ILE A 24 -8.19 -13.41 -2.29
C ILE A 24 -7.55 -14.19 -1.13
N SER A 25 -6.63 -13.57 -0.40
CA SER A 25 -5.95 -14.18 0.74
C SER A 25 -6.87 -14.48 1.94
N GLN A 26 -8.12 -13.99 1.90
CA GLN A 26 -9.10 -14.13 2.98
C GLN A 26 -10.05 -15.31 2.77
N GLU A 27 -10.00 -15.98 1.61
CA GLU A 27 -10.90 -17.11 1.37
C GLU A 27 -10.57 -18.30 2.29
N GLU A 28 -11.63 -18.85 2.89
CA GLU A 28 -11.63 -20.03 3.75
C GLU A 28 -11.03 -21.23 2.98
N GLY A 29 -9.74 -21.48 3.15
CA GLY A 29 -9.00 -22.52 2.42
C GLY A 29 -7.56 -22.14 2.04
N VAL A 30 -7.22 -20.86 2.10
CA VAL A 30 -5.85 -20.37 1.84
C VAL A 30 -4.96 -20.64 3.06
N THR A 31 -3.93 -21.48 2.89
CA THR A 31 -2.96 -21.75 3.95
C THR A 31 -2.12 -20.49 4.27
N SER A 32 -1.57 -20.41 5.49
CA SER A 32 -0.70 -19.30 5.92
C SER A 32 0.47 -19.04 4.96
N VAL A 33 1.03 -20.11 4.36
CA VAL A 33 2.10 -20.04 3.35
C VAL A 33 1.60 -19.46 2.03
N ALA A 34 0.44 -19.94 1.55
CA ALA A 34 -0.17 -19.41 0.33
C ALA A 34 -0.48 -17.93 0.46
N ARG A 35 -1.01 -17.50 1.61
CA ARG A 35 -1.27 -16.08 1.90
C ARG A 35 -0.02 -15.21 1.76
N ARG A 36 1.11 -15.65 2.34
CA ARG A 36 2.38 -14.92 2.25
C ARG A 36 2.83 -14.77 0.79
N LEU A 37 2.75 -15.86 0.02
CA LEU A 37 3.09 -15.90 -1.41
C LEU A 37 2.23 -14.98 -2.29
N PHE A 38 1.01 -14.62 -1.88
CA PHE A 38 0.17 -13.67 -2.63
C PHE A 38 0.39 -12.22 -2.20
N LEU A 39 0.55 -11.96 -0.90
CA LEU A 39 0.61 -10.60 -0.35
C LEU A 39 1.95 -9.91 -0.61
N GLU A 40 3.07 -10.61 -0.40
CA GLU A 40 4.40 -10.03 -0.55
C GLU A 40 4.72 -9.55 -1.98
N PRO A 41 4.49 -10.34 -3.04
CA PRO A 41 4.74 -9.86 -4.39
C PRO A 41 3.75 -8.77 -4.81
N ALA A 42 2.51 -8.79 -4.31
CA ALA A 42 1.53 -7.74 -4.59
C ALA A 42 1.96 -6.39 -3.97
N LEU A 43 2.53 -6.41 -2.77
CA LEU A 43 3.13 -5.24 -2.13
C LEU A 43 4.33 -4.73 -2.94
N CYS A 44 5.23 -5.62 -3.37
CA CYS A 44 6.35 -5.25 -4.23
C CYS A 44 5.89 -4.60 -5.55
N LEU A 45 4.87 -5.17 -6.20
CA LEU A 45 4.27 -4.64 -7.42
C LEU A 45 3.66 -3.25 -7.20
N MET A 46 2.93 -3.06 -6.09
CA MET A 46 2.36 -1.75 -5.74
C MET A 46 3.46 -0.70 -5.56
N LEU A 47 4.53 -1.04 -4.84
CA LEU A 47 5.67 -0.14 -4.63
C LEU A 47 6.39 0.19 -5.94
N LEU A 48 6.64 -0.82 -6.81
CA LEU A 48 7.24 -0.64 -8.14
C LEU A 48 6.39 0.27 -9.04
N MET A 49 5.09 -0.01 -9.14
CA MET A 49 4.17 0.80 -9.94
C MET A 49 4.04 2.23 -9.39
N GLY A 50 4.11 2.40 -8.08
CA GLY A 50 4.09 3.73 -7.47
C GLY A 50 5.37 4.54 -7.70
N ILE A 51 6.55 3.91 -7.84
CA ILE A 51 7.75 4.61 -8.33
C ILE A 51 7.49 5.18 -9.72
N TRP A 52 7.01 4.35 -10.66
CA TRP A 52 6.76 4.79 -12.04
C TRP A 52 5.71 5.89 -12.15
N SER A 53 4.74 5.92 -11.25
CA SER A 53 3.77 7.02 -11.17
C SER A 53 4.40 8.36 -10.77
N HIS A 54 5.50 8.34 -10.02
CA HIS A 54 6.15 9.54 -9.44
C HIS A 54 7.42 10.00 -10.16
N VAL A 55 7.86 9.31 -11.22
CA VAL A 55 9.10 9.58 -11.98
C VAL A 55 9.19 11.02 -12.52
N SER A 56 8.07 11.74 -12.68
CA SER A 56 8.06 13.02 -13.41
C SER A 56 8.42 14.27 -12.60
N GLU A 57 8.38 14.25 -11.26
CA GLU A 57 8.47 15.52 -10.50
C GLU A 57 9.78 15.77 -9.75
N LYS A 58 10.32 14.81 -8.98
CA LYS A 58 11.53 15.06 -8.17
C LYS A 58 12.40 13.81 -8.00
N LYS A 59 13.70 13.91 -8.34
CA LYS A 59 14.69 12.82 -8.18
C LYS A 59 14.73 12.27 -6.74
N TRP A 60 14.52 13.10 -5.71
CA TRP A 60 14.48 12.65 -4.32
C TRP A 60 13.32 11.69 -4.03
N LEU A 61 12.16 11.87 -4.68
CA LEU A 61 11.02 10.95 -4.54
C LEU A 61 11.29 9.62 -5.24
N MET A 62 11.99 9.64 -6.38
CA MET A 62 12.41 8.43 -7.08
C MET A 62 13.44 7.65 -6.25
N VAL A 63 14.38 8.35 -5.61
CA VAL A 63 15.38 7.73 -4.73
C VAL A 63 14.72 7.20 -3.45
N GLY A 64 13.86 7.98 -2.79
CA GLY A 64 13.16 7.55 -1.58
C GLY A 64 12.19 6.40 -1.83
N GLY A 65 11.38 6.48 -2.88
CA GLY A 65 10.51 5.38 -3.32
C GLY A 65 11.31 4.15 -3.75
N GLY A 66 12.42 4.34 -4.47
CA GLY A 66 13.34 3.26 -4.85
C GLY A 66 13.93 2.54 -3.64
N ILE A 67 14.37 3.29 -2.62
CA ILE A 67 14.89 2.72 -1.37
C ILE A 67 13.80 1.95 -0.63
N LEU A 68 12.59 2.50 -0.51
CA LEU A 68 11.45 1.80 0.13
C LEU A 68 11.11 0.50 -0.59
N THR A 69 11.03 0.52 -1.92
CA THR A 69 10.78 -0.68 -2.72
C THR A 69 11.90 -1.70 -2.61
N ALA A 70 13.16 -1.26 -2.67
CA ALA A 70 14.31 -2.15 -2.48
C ALA A 70 14.30 -2.78 -1.08
N SER A 71 13.94 -2.01 -0.05
CA SER A 71 13.79 -2.54 1.31
C SER A 71 12.65 -3.56 1.42
N GLY A 72 11.51 -3.32 0.77
CA GLY A 72 10.37 -4.26 0.75
C GLY A 72 10.66 -5.56 0.00
N ILE A 73 11.46 -5.49 -1.07
CA ILE A 73 11.93 -6.71 -1.78
C ILE A 73 12.93 -7.46 -0.91
N ALA A 74 13.86 -6.76 -0.26
CA ALA A 74 14.86 -7.38 0.61
C ALA A 74 14.21 -8.10 1.79
N THR A 75 13.23 -7.46 2.45
CA THR A 75 12.45 -8.08 3.52
C THR A 75 11.70 -9.31 3.02
N ALA A 76 11.01 -9.24 1.87
CA ALA A 76 10.31 -10.41 1.31
C ALA A 76 11.25 -11.61 1.05
N ILE A 77 12.47 -11.35 0.55
CA ILE A 77 13.47 -12.41 0.35
C ILE A 77 13.90 -13.00 1.70
N ILE A 78 14.20 -12.17 2.69
CA ILE A 78 14.61 -12.64 4.02
C ILE A 78 13.49 -13.44 4.67
N ASP A 79 12.25 -12.97 4.56
CA ASP A 79 11.06 -13.58 5.12
C ASP A 79 10.81 -14.98 4.53
N TYR A 80 11.05 -15.15 3.22
CA TYR A 80 10.99 -16.43 2.53
C TYR A 80 11.98 -17.48 3.07
N PHE A 81 13.20 -17.07 3.46
CA PHE A 81 14.23 -18.00 3.94
C PHE A 81 14.19 -18.25 5.45
N TYR A 82 13.83 -17.25 6.26
CA TYR A 82 14.03 -17.28 7.71
C TYR A 82 12.73 -17.27 8.53
N ASP A 83 11.57 -17.08 7.89
CA ASP A 83 10.25 -17.05 8.52
C ASP A 83 10.20 -16.16 9.78
N VAL A 84 10.64 -14.91 9.64
CA VAL A 84 10.83 -14.02 10.79
C VAL A 84 9.59 -13.11 10.95
N PRO A 85 8.74 -13.33 11.96
CA PRO A 85 7.47 -12.60 12.10
C PRO A 85 7.66 -11.08 12.30
N GLU A 86 8.80 -10.64 12.83
CA GLU A 86 9.13 -9.23 13.03
C GLU A 86 9.23 -8.45 11.70
N LEU A 87 9.51 -9.11 10.58
CA LEU A 87 9.60 -8.46 9.27
C LEU A 87 8.24 -7.99 8.76
N GLN A 88 7.14 -8.59 9.23
CA GLN A 88 5.80 -8.15 8.87
C GLN A 88 5.54 -6.72 9.35
N PHE A 89 6.04 -6.36 10.54
CA PHE A 89 5.94 -5.01 11.08
C PHE A 89 6.71 -3.99 10.23
N VAL A 90 7.90 -4.38 9.76
CA VAL A 90 8.73 -3.55 8.87
C VAL A 90 8.02 -3.32 7.53
N ASN A 91 7.47 -4.38 6.94
CA ASN A 91 6.72 -4.29 5.68
C ASN A 91 5.48 -3.41 5.79
N MET A 92 4.72 -3.51 6.88
CA MET A 92 3.59 -2.62 7.14
C MET A 92 4.02 -1.16 7.28
N SER A 93 5.14 -0.91 7.98
CA SER A 93 5.70 0.44 8.12
C SER A 93 6.12 1.04 6.78
N ILE A 94 6.78 0.24 5.93
CA ILE A 94 7.17 0.63 4.57
C ILE A 94 5.93 0.97 3.74
N LEU A 95 4.91 0.10 3.75
CA LEU A 95 3.65 0.32 3.04
C LEU A 95 2.99 1.63 3.49
N PHE A 96 2.88 1.86 4.80
CA PHE A 96 2.25 3.04 5.38
C PHE A 96 2.95 4.35 4.98
N VAL A 97 4.28 4.40 5.11
CA VAL A 97 5.05 5.59 4.74
C VAL A 97 4.93 5.84 3.25
N PHE A 98 5.00 4.80 2.43
CA PHE A 98 4.86 4.91 0.99
C PHE A 98 3.47 5.39 0.56
N SER A 99 2.41 4.85 1.17
CA SER A 99 1.03 5.25 0.87
C SER A 99 0.74 6.67 1.35
N LEU A 100 1.26 7.09 2.50
CA LEU A 100 1.15 8.49 2.97
C LEU A 100 1.83 9.47 2.02
N VAL A 101 3.08 9.19 1.64
CA VAL A 101 3.84 10.03 0.70
C VAL A 101 3.11 10.09 -0.64
N SER A 102 2.66 8.95 -1.17
CA SER A 102 1.90 8.88 -2.43
C SER A 102 0.61 9.67 -2.36
N THR A 103 -0.14 9.57 -1.25
CA THR A 103 -1.38 10.32 -1.03
C THR A 103 -1.13 11.81 -0.99
N TRP A 104 -0.10 12.24 -0.25
CA TRP A 104 0.26 13.65 -0.14
C TRP A 104 0.62 14.26 -1.49
N ILE A 105 1.44 13.56 -2.28
CA ILE A 105 1.87 14.02 -3.60
C ILE A 105 0.68 14.04 -4.56
N ALA A 106 -0.09 12.95 -4.63
CA ALA A 106 -1.25 12.86 -5.49
C ALA A 106 -2.24 13.97 -5.15
N SER A 107 -2.52 14.22 -3.87
CA SER A 107 -3.41 15.30 -3.42
C SER A 107 -2.90 16.67 -3.84
N ARG A 108 -1.61 16.99 -3.64
CA ARG A 108 -1.06 18.28 -4.08
C ARG A 108 -1.12 18.44 -5.59
N HIS A 109 -0.78 17.41 -6.35
CA HIS A 109 -0.69 17.53 -7.81
C HIS A 109 -2.08 17.55 -8.48
N LEU A 110 -3.03 16.76 -7.98
CA LEU A 110 -4.39 16.66 -8.53
C LEU A 110 -5.32 17.76 -8.04
N LEU A 111 -5.30 18.10 -6.74
CA LEU A 111 -6.24 19.09 -6.20
C LEU A 111 -5.87 20.53 -6.60
N LEU A 112 -4.58 20.81 -6.83
CA LEU A 112 -4.11 22.17 -7.08
C LEU A 112 -3.96 22.54 -8.56
N SER A 113 -4.17 21.63 -9.51
CA SER A 113 -3.89 21.89 -10.94
C SER A 113 -5.03 21.60 -11.91
N GLY A 114 -5.28 22.58 -12.79
CA GLY A 114 -5.78 22.42 -14.16
C GLY A 114 -7.23 21.91 -14.37
N PRO A 115 -7.68 21.90 -15.64
CA PRO A 115 -9.02 21.46 -16.05
C PRO A 115 -9.27 19.98 -15.71
N ILE A 116 -10.54 19.64 -15.53
CA ILE A 116 -10.97 18.27 -15.21
C ILE A 116 -10.73 17.38 -16.44
N THR A 117 -9.81 16.41 -16.30
CA THR A 117 -9.50 15.41 -17.34
C THR A 117 -9.75 14.01 -16.78
N ILE A 118 -9.89 12.99 -17.65
CA ILE A 118 -10.08 11.59 -17.23
C ILE A 118 -8.99 11.13 -16.25
N ASN A 119 -7.73 11.51 -16.48
CA ASN A 119 -6.62 11.21 -15.57
C ASN A 119 -6.81 11.84 -14.18
N LYS A 120 -7.51 12.97 -14.09
CA LYS A 120 -7.83 13.63 -12.82
C LYS A 120 -8.88 12.85 -12.03
N ILE A 121 -9.87 12.29 -12.73
CA ILE A 121 -10.89 11.42 -12.12
C ILE A 121 -10.24 10.14 -11.60
N ILE A 122 -9.43 9.47 -12.43
CA ILE A 122 -8.69 8.26 -12.04
C ILE A 122 -7.76 8.56 -10.85
N GLY A 123 -7.07 9.70 -10.89
CA GLY A 123 -6.24 10.16 -9.79
C GLY A 123 -7.02 10.40 -8.49
N ALA A 124 -8.21 11.01 -8.55
CA ALA A 124 -9.06 11.22 -7.39
C ALA A 124 -9.55 9.90 -6.78
N ILE A 125 -9.93 8.92 -7.61
CA ILE A 125 -10.27 7.56 -7.15
C ILE A 125 -9.07 6.92 -6.47
N CYS A 126 -7.87 7.06 -7.05
CA CYS A 126 -6.64 6.54 -6.47
C CYS A 126 -6.34 7.16 -5.10
N ILE A 127 -6.49 8.49 -4.96
CA ILE A 127 -6.34 9.18 -3.66
C ILE A 127 -7.33 8.64 -2.65
N TYR A 128 -8.61 8.50 -3.02
CA TYR A 128 -9.64 8.00 -2.11
C TYR A 128 -9.29 6.60 -1.57
N LEU A 129 -8.86 5.70 -2.47
CA LEU A 129 -8.45 4.35 -2.08
C LEU A 129 -7.17 4.35 -1.23
N LEU A 130 -6.20 5.22 -1.53
CA LEU A 130 -4.99 5.36 -0.72
C LEU A 130 -5.31 5.90 0.68
N ILE A 131 -6.25 6.83 0.82
CA ILE A 131 -6.71 7.31 2.12
C ILE A 131 -7.31 6.17 2.93
N GLY A 132 -8.18 5.35 2.33
CA GLY A 132 -8.73 4.16 2.98
C GLY A 132 -7.64 3.15 3.39
N LEU A 133 -6.64 2.93 2.52
CA LEU A 133 -5.48 2.11 2.83
C LEU A 133 -4.71 2.66 4.05
N ASN A 134 -4.41 3.96 4.08
CA ASN A 134 -3.71 4.59 5.20
C ASN A 134 -4.50 4.43 6.50
N TRP A 135 -5.82 4.62 6.45
CA TRP A 135 -6.71 4.48 7.60
C TRP A 135 -6.67 3.07 8.19
N SER A 136 -6.75 2.06 7.32
CA SER A 136 -6.72 0.64 7.71
C SER A 136 -5.38 0.27 8.35
N VAL A 137 -4.27 0.71 7.75
CA VAL A 137 -2.93 0.47 8.30
C VAL A 137 -2.75 1.23 9.62
N PHE A 138 -3.30 2.42 9.75
CA PHE A 138 -3.24 3.20 10.99
C PHE A 138 -3.94 2.48 12.15
N TYR A 139 -5.13 1.91 11.92
CA TYR A 139 -5.80 1.14 12.95
C TYR A 139 -5.12 -0.19 13.27
N LEU A 140 -4.47 -0.83 12.29
CA LEU A 140 -3.61 -1.99 12.56
C LEU A 140 -2.46 -1.62 13.49
N PHE A 141 -1.83 -0.45 13.32
CA PHE A 141 -0.81 0.02 14.25
C PHE A 141 -1.36 0.21 15.66
N ILE A 142 -2.54 0.82 15.80
CA ILE A 142 -3.20 1.00 17.10
C ILE A 142 -3.47 -0.36 17.75
N ASN A 143 -4.03 -1.30 17.00
CA ASN A 143 -4.32 -2.65 17.49
C ASN A 143 -3.05 -3.42 17.88
N LEU A 144 -1.94 -3.19 17.17
CA LEU A 144 -0.69 -3.86 17.48
C LEU A 144 -0.03 -3.32 18.76
N VAL A 145 -0.15 -2.01 19.02
CA VAL A 145 0.36 -1.39 20.25
C VAL A 145 -0.53 -1.72 21.45
N ASN A 146 -1.84 -1.79 21.23
CA ASN A 146 -2.82 -2.16 22.25
C ASN A 146 -3.83 -3.16 21.66
N PRO A 147 -3.65 -4.46 21.90
CA PRO A 147 -4.46 -5.54 21.30
C PRO A 147 -5.92 -5.58 21.74
N ASP A 148 -6.30 -4.83 22.77
CA ASP A 148 -7.70 -4.69 23.23
C ASP A 148 -8.35 -3.37 22.77
N SER A 149 -7.74 -2.67 21.79
CA SER A 149 -8.28 -1.39 21.29
C SER A 149 -9.59 -1.56 20.53
N PHE A 150 -9.83 -2.72 19.92
CA PHE A 150 -11.01 -2.99 19.11
C PHE A 150 -11.70 -4.26 19.58
N HIS A 151 -12.97 -4.15 19.95
CA HIS A 151 -13.81 -5.30 20.27
C HIS A 151 -14.45 -5.86 18.99
N GLY A 152 -14.54 -7.19 18.88
CA GLY A 152 -15.21 -7.86 17.76
C GLY A 152 -14.30 -8.24 16.58
N LEU A 153 -12.97 -8.16 16.73
CA LEU A 153 -12.05 -8.73 15.75
C LEU A 153 -12.14 -10.26 15.78
N THR A 154 -12.33 -10.89 14.61
CA THR A 154 -12.54 -12.35 14.53
C THR A 154 -11.23 -13.15 14.50
N SER A 155 -10.10 -12.48 14.24
CA SER A 155 -8.79 -13.14 14.14
C SER A 155 -7.62 -12.24 14.54
N ASN A 156 -6.55 -12.86 15.04
CA ASN A 156 -5.26 -12.20 15.33
C ASN A 156 -4.35 -12.08 14.10
N ALA A 157 -4.78 -12.61 12.95
CA ALA A 157 -3.98 -12.54 11.74
C ALA A 157 -4.08 -11.15 11.09
N ILE A 158 -2.93 -10.48 10.94
CA ILE A 158 -2.80 -9.13 10.38
C ILE A 158 -3.58 -8.93 9.06
N GLY A 159 -3.56 -9.93 8.17
CA GLY A 159 -4.29 -9.86 6.90
C GLY A 159 -5.81 -9.78 7.08
N ILE A 160 -6.35 -10.50 8.07
CA ILE A 160 -7.80 -10.55 8.36
C ILE A 160 -8.22 -9.23 9.02
N GLN A 161 -7.47 -8.78 10.02
CA GLN A 161 -7.69 -7.50 10.69
C GLN A 161 -7.64 -6.32 9.72
N PHE A 162 -6.77 -6.35 8.70
CA PHE A 162 -6.71 -5.30 7.69
C PHE A 162 -8.07 -5.07 7.00
N SER A 163 -8.81 -6.14 6.70
CA SER A 163 -10.12 -6.02 6.06
C SER A 163 -11.24 -5.65 7.05
N GLU A 164 -11.15 -6.07 8.31
CA GLU A 164 -12.12 -5.69 9.34
C GLU A 164 -11.99 -4.22 9.72
N LEU A 165 -10.76 -3.72 9.81
CA LEU A 165 -10.44 -2.34 10.20
C LEU A 165 -10.65 -1.33 9.07
N LEU A 166 -10.88 -1.79 7.83
CA LEU A 166 -11.36 -0.94 6.74
C LEU A 166 -12.75 -0.33 7.02
N TYR A 167 -13.55 -0.98 7.88
CA TYR A 167 -14.95 -0.61 8.17
C TYR A 167 -15.12 0.18 9.48
N TYR A 168 -14.06 0.41 10.24
CA TYR A 168 -14.03 1.26 11.44
C TYR A 168 -13.60 2.70 11.09
#